data_AF-A0A371DZR8-F1
#
_entry.id   AF-A0A371DZR8-F1
#
_cell.length_a   1.000
_cell.length_b   1.000
_cell.length_c   1.000
_cell.angle_alpha   90.00
_cell.angle_beta   90.00
_cell.angle_gamma   90.00
#
_symmetry.space_group_name_H-M   'P 1'
#
loop_
_entity.id
_entity.type
_entity.pdbx_description
1 polymer ?
#
loop_
_entity_poly.entity_id
_entity_poly.type
_entity_poly.pdbx_seq_one_letter_code
_entity_poly.pdbx_strand_id
1 'polypeptide(L)'
;MNNGDKPASVLSAFNSQLPGTVSLAAALFTSTPTVPDNVLAQAFQIDTKQVDNIKTKLAPKKSRPKFHFCSVLHWQVKCMQV
;
A
#
# COMPACT_ATOMS: atom_id res chain seq x y z
N MET A 1 -8.58 -6.13 -12.37
CA MET A 1 -9.18 -4.93 -12.99
C MET A 1 -10.68 -5.10 -13.03
N ASN A 2 -11.44 -4.03 -12.73
CA ASN A 2 -12.86 -3.99 -13.08
C ASN A 2 -12.98 -3.36 -14.47
N ASN A 3 -13.50 -4.10 -15.45
CA ASN A 3 -13.64 -3.65 -16.85
C ASN A 3 -15.09 -3.31 -17.22
N GLY A 4 -16.00 -3.29 -16.25
CA GLY A 4 -17.41 -2.92 -16.45
C GLY A 4 -17.79 -1.66 -15.67
N ASP A 5 -18.95 -1.09 -16.01
CA ASP A 5 -19.41 0.20 -15.48
C ASP A 5 -20.16 0.09 -14.13
N LYS A 6 -20.19 -1.12 -13.55
CA LYS A 6 -20.84 -1.39 -12.27
C LYS A 6 -19.79 -1.72 -11.21
N PRO A 7 -20.04 -1.40 -9.92
CA PRO A 7 -19.15 -1.81 -8.83
C PRO A 7 -18.97 -3.33 -8.80
N ALA A 8 -17.75 -3.77 -8.55
CA ALA A 8 -17.38 -5.18 -8.42
C ALA A 8 -16.69 -5.43 -7.08
N SER A 9 -16.78 -6.64 -6.56
CA SER A 9 -16.09 -7.06 -5.33
C SER A 9 -15.54 -8.47 -5.50
N VAL A 10 -14.46 -8.76 -4.77
CA VAL A 10 -13.76 -10.05 -4.82
C VAL A 10 -13.61 -10.60 -3.41
N LEU A 11 -13.72 -11.92 -3.26
CA LEU A 11 -13.43 -12.64 -2.04
C LEU A 11 -12.29 -13.62 -2.32
N SER A 12 -11.31 -13.68 -1.43
CA SER A 12 -10.15 -14.56 -1.54
C SER A 12 -9.79 -15.09 -0.17
N ALA A 13 -9.25 -16.32 -0.13
CA ALA A 13 -8.82 -16.98 1.09
C ALA A 13 -7.34 -17.38 0.96
N PHE A 14 -6.60 -17.25 2.05
CA PHE A 14 -5.19 -17.60 2.14
C PHE A 14 -4.99 -18.71 3.15
N ASN A 15 -4.09 -19.65 2.86
CA ASN A 15 -3.75 -20.75 3.78
C ASN A 15 -2.60 -20.40 4.74
N SER A 16 -2.20 -19.12 4.80
CA SER A 16 -1.24 -18.62 5.79
C SER A 16 -2.01 -17.89 6.89
N GLN A 17 -1.58 -18.08 8.14
CA GLN A 17 -2.09 -17.31 9.29
C GLN A 17 -1.67 -15.83 9.22
N LEU A 18 -0.58 -15.55 8.51
CA LEU A 18 -0.05 -14.20 8.30
C LEU A 18 0.09 -13.95 6.79
N PRO A 19 -1.02 -13.80 6.05
CA PRO A 19 -0.95 -13.49 4.64
C PRO A 19 -0.47 -12.04 4.47
N GLY A 20 0.72 -11.88 3.89
CA GLY A 20 1.23 -10.59 3.49
C GLY A 20 0.66 -10.15 2.14
N THR A 21 0.48 -8.86 1.94
CA THR A 21 0.24 -8.28 0.61
C THR A 21 1.29 -7.21 0.37
N VAL A 22 1.81 -7.17 -0.86
CA VAL A 22 2.78 -6.16 -1.28
C VAL A 22 2.24 -5.50 -2.54
N SER A 23 1.90 -4.21 -2.42
CA SER A 23 1.55 -3.40 -3.60
C SER A 23 2.81 -3.11 -4.38
N LEU A 24 2.93 -3.63 -5.61
CA LEU A 24 4.11 -3.46 -6.44
C LEU A 24 4.45 -1.98 -6.68
N ALA A 25 3.45 -1.16 -6.97
CA ALA A 25 3.63 0.27 -7.21
C ALA A 25 4.19 0.99 -5.98
N ALA A 26 3.64 0.69 -4.79
CA ALA A 26 4.12 1.29 -3.54
C ALA A 26 5.51 0.77 -3.15
N ALA A 27 5.76 -0.52 -3.34
CA ALA A 27 7.03 -1.16 -3.02
C ALA A 27 8.19 -0.67 -3.89
N LEU A 28 7.93 -0.22 -5.12
CA LEU A 28 8.97 0.28 -6.02
C LEU A 28 9.14 1.80 -5.96
N PHE A 29 8.03 2.55 -5.94
CA PHE A 29 8.08 4.00 -6.14
C PHE A 29 7.94 4.80 -4.83
N THR A 30 7.45 4.20 -3.75
CA THR A 30 7.25 4.90 -2.47
C THR A 30 7.83 4.13 -1.28
N SER A 31 8.83 3.29 -1.51
CA SER A 31 9.49 2.50 -0.46
C SER A 31 10.34 3.36 0.47
N THR A 32 10.59 2.83 1.67
CA THR A 32 11.54 3.38 2.63
C THR A 32 12.57 2.31 2.99
N PRO A 33 13.86 2.48 2.66
CA PRO A 33 14.44 3.58 1.88
C PRO A 33 13.98 3.58 0.42
N THR A 34 14.13 4.72 -0.25
CA THR A 34 13.68 4.90 -1.65
C THR A 34 14.61 4.21 -2.64
N VAL A 35 14.04 3.57 -3.66
CA VAL A 35 14.81 3.02 -4.78
C VAL A 35 15.39 4.17 -5.63
N PRO A 36 16.69 4.15 -5.99
CA PRO A 36 17.30 5.18 -6.81
C PRO A 36 16.64 5.35 -8.18
N ASP A 37 16.49 6.60 -8.62
CA ASP A 37 15.76 6.93 -9.86
C ASP A 37 16.42 6.36 -11.10
N ASN A 38 17.75 6.29 -11.15
CA ASN A 38 18.47 5.72 -12.27
C ASN A 38 18.20 4.21 -12.42
N VAL A 39 18.03 3.49 -11.31
CA VAL A 39 17.71 2.04 -11.32
C VAL A 39 16.29 1.84 -11.85
N LEU A 40 15.33 2.63 -11.36
CA LEU A 40 13.95 2.59 -11.87
C LEU A 40 13.88 2.98 -13.35
N ALA A 41 14.58 4.04 -13.74
CA ALA A 41 14.65 4.51 -15.13
C ALA A 41 15.22 3.44 -16.06
N GLN A 42 16.32 2.78 -15.68
CA GLN A 42 16.91 1.69 -16.46
C GLN A 42 16.01 0.45 -16.51
N ALA A 43 15.44 0.03 -15.37
CA ALA A 43 14.60 -1.15 -15.29
C ALA A 43 13.32 -1.03 -16.14
N PHE A 44 12.71 0.15 -16.15
CA PHE A 44 11.49 0.43 -16.90
C PHE A 44 11.75 1.04 -18.28
N GLN A 45 13.00 1.33 -18.64
CA GLN A 45 13.39 2.00 -19.89
C GLN A 45 12.64 3.34 -20.10
N ILE A 46 12.59 4.14 -19.03
CA ILE A 46 11.92 5.46 -19.01
C ILE A 46 12.88 6.54 -18.52
N ASP A 47 12.52 7.80 -18.74
CA ASP A 47 13.30 8.92 -18.21
C ASP A 47 13.12 9.07 -16.70
N THR A 48 14.14 9.59 -16.02
CA THR A 48 14.06 9.91 -14.57
C THR A 48 12.92 10.88 -14.24
N LYS A 49 12.61 11.81 -15.16
CA LYS A 49 11.45 12.72 -15.02
C LYS A 49 10.11 11.96 -14.97
N GLN A 50 10.00 10.84 -15.69
CA GLN A 50 8.81 10.00 -15.65
C GLN A 50 8.75 9.21 -14.33
N VAL A 51 9.88 8.74 -13.82
CA VAL A 51 9.99 8.14 -12.47
C VAL A 51 9.48 9.13 -11.41
N ASP A 52 9.96 10.37 -11.43
CA ASP A 52 9.55 11.41 -10.49
C ASP A 52 8.04 11.70 -10.54
N ASN A 53 7.48 11.74 -11.76
CA ASN A 53 6.04 11.89 -11.94
C ASN A 53 5.28 10.72 -11.30
N ILE A 54 5.70 9.47 -11.53
CA ILE A 54 5.09 8.29 -10.92
C ILE A 54 5.16 8.35 -9.39
N LYS A 55 6.33 8.65 -8.82
CA LYS A 55 6.51 8.83 -7.37
C LYS A 55 5.55 9.87 -6.79
N THR A 56 5.41 11.01 -7.48
CA THR A 56 4.52 12.09 -7.06
C THR A 56 3.04 11.70 -7.10
N LYS A 57 2.61 10.93 -8.11
CA LYS A 57 1.22 10.46 -8.23
C LYS A 57 0.86 9.39 -7.19
N LEU A 58 1.84 8.60 -6.77
CA LEU A 58 1.67 7.52 -5.80
C LEU A 58 1.92 7.96 -4.35
N ALA A 59 2.43 9.19 -4.13
CA ALA A 59 2.71 9.71 -2.80
C ALA A 59 1.44 9.65 -1.91
N PRO A 60 1.58 9.25 -0.62
CA PRO A 60 0.46 9.25 0.30
C PRO A 60 -0.17 10.64 0.40
N LYS A 61 -1.49 10.73 0.24
CA LYS A 61 -2.20 11.99 0.47
C LYS A 61 -2.09 12.34 1.95
N LYS A 62 -1.64 13.56 2.27
CA LYS A 62 -1.67 14.08 3.65
C LYS A 62 -3.09 13.95 4.17
N SER A 63 -3.30 13.09 5.16
CA SER A 63 -4.56 13.03 5.88
C SER A 63 -4.73 14.35 6.64
N ARG A 64 -5.88 15.01 6.46
CA ARG A 64 -6.28 16.06 7.42
C ARG A 64 -6.49 15.36 8.77
N PRO A 65 -5.84 15.81 9.86
CA PRO A 65 -6.07 15.20 11.16
C PRO A 65 -7.47 15.59 11.61
N LYS A 66 -8.40 14.63 11.60
CA LYS A 66 -9.64 14.76 12.36
C LYS A 66 -10.05 13.44 12.95
N PHE A 67 -9.23 12.96 13.89
CA PHE A 67 -9.66 11.95 14.85
C PHE A 67 -9.09 12.30 16.22
N HIS A 68 -9.99 12.73 17.09
CA HIS A 68 -9.79 12.78 18.53
C HIS A 68 -9.84 11.31 18.99
N PHE A 69 -8.70 10.75 19.39
CA PHE A 69 -8.61 9.39 19.90
C PHE A 69 -9.34 9.34 21.25
N CYS A 70 -10.48 8.66 21.30
CA CYS A 70 -10.99 8.13 22.55
C CYS A 70 -10.34 6.77 22.76
N SER A 71 -9.51 6.67 23.79
CA SER A 71 -8.79 5.46 24.18
C SER A 71 -9.78 4.35 24.54
N VAL A 72 -9.73 3.21 23.84
CA VAL A 72 -10.37 1.95 24.25
C VAL A 72 -9.27 0.94 24.54
N LEU A 73 -8.57 1.18 25.65
CA LEU A 73 -7.68 0.20 26.26
C LEU A 73 -8.48 -0.59 27.32
N HIS A 74 -9.35 -1.52 26.91
CA HIS A 74 -9.91 -2.52 27.85
C HIS A 74 -10.61 -3.74 27.22
N TRP A 75 -10.34 -4.16 25.98
CA TRP A 75 -10.95 -5.42 25.52
C TRP A 75 -10.21 -6.07 24.36
N GLN A 76 -9.22 -6.91 24.67
CA GLN A 76 -8.89 -8.18 23.97
C GLN A 76 -7.52 -8.69 24.42
N VAL A 77 -7.43 -9.15 25.67
CA VAL A 77 -6.44 -10.15 26.08
C VAL A 77 -7.20 -11.30 26.74
N LYS A 78 -8.06 -11.98 25.96
CA LYS A 78 -8.67 -13.24 26.40
C LYS A 78 -9.17 -14.11 25.25
N CYS A 79 -8.34 -14.35 24.24
CA CYS A 79 -8.56 -15.43 23.27
C CYS A 79 -7.21 -16.08 22.91
N MET A 80 -6.61 -16.79 23.86
CA MET A 80 -5.61 -17.81 23.58
C MET A 80 -5.67 -18.86 24.68
N GLN A 81 -6.68 -19.74 24.58
CA GLN A 81 -6.66 -21.04 25.22
C GLN A 81 -7.53 -21.98 24.38
N VAL A 82 -6.88 -22.52 23.34
CA VAL A 82 -7.09 -23.85 22.76
C VAL A 82 -5.72 -24.30 22.30
#